data_AF-A0A645GI36-F1
#
_entry.id   AF-A0A645GI36-F1
#
_cell.length_a   1.000
_cell.length_b   1.000
_cell.length_c   1.000
_cell.angle_alpha   90.00
_cell.angle_beta   90.00
_cell.angle_gamma   90.00
#
_symmetry.space_group_name_H-M   'P 1'
#
loop_
_entity.id
_entity.type
_entity.pdbx_description
1 polymer ?
#
loop_
_entity_poly.entity_id
_entity_poly.type
_entity_poly.pdbx_seq_one_letter_code
_entity_poly.pdbx_strand_id
1 'polypeptide(L)'
;MIKEANKDEAKIKKIEEVRSIAEGYFIRGEFFCSEAVVKTINDLLGKPFGDDVTKLASGFPIGIGKSGCVCGAVSGGVMALGMSYGRCHGEAMHEEMFTHSADLHNHIKGMYKSTCCRVMVKD
;
A
#
# COMPACT_ATOMS: atom_id res chain seq x y z
N MET A 1 -8.83 27.81 -10.12
CA MET A 1 -7.60 28.40 -9.53
C MET A 1 -7.57 28.31 -8.01
N ILE A 2 -8.17 29.22 -7.21
CA ILE A 2 -8.08 29.14 -5.72
C ILE A 2 -8.77 27.89 -5.13
N LYS A 3 -9.93 27.49 -5.69
CA LYS A 3 -10.66 26.29 -5.24
C LYS A 3 -9.95 24.96 -5.53
N GLU A 4 -9.12 24.93 -6.58
CA GLU A 4 -8.34 23.74 -6.96
C GLU A 4 -7.09 23.63 -6.09
N ALA A 5 -6.38 24.74 -5.84
CA ALA A 5 -5.25 24.80 -4.93
C ALA A 5 -5.63 24.30 -3.51
N ASN A 6 -6.80 24.72 -2.99
CA ASN A 6 -7.29 24.25 -1.69
C ASN A 6 -7.64 22.75 -1.68
N LYS A 7 -8.02 22.17 -2.82
CA LYS A 7 -8.33 20.73 -2.94
C LYS A 7 -7.05 19.91 -2.96
N ASP A 8 -6.01 20.41 -3.60
CA ASP A 8 -4.70 19.77 -3.63
C ASP A 8 -4.03 19.80 -2.25
N GLU A 9 -4.12 20.91 -1.52
CA GLU A 9 -3.65 20.99 -0.13
C GLU A 9 -4.38 20.00 0.79
N ALA A 10 -5.71 19.90 0.69
CA ALA A 10 -6.49 18.96 1.47
C ALA A 10 -6.12 17.50 1.15
N LYS A 11 -5.86 17.19 -0.13
CA LYS A 11 -5.42 15.87 -0.57
C LYS A 11 -4.02 15.54 -0.03
N ILE A 12 -3.07 16.46 -0.12
CA ILE A 12 -1.71 16.29 0.42
C ILE A 12 -1.77 16.03 1.93
N LYS A 13 -2.54 16.85 2.66
CA LYS A 13 -2.74 16.66 4.10
C LYS A 13 -3.29 15.28 4.43
N LYS A 14 -4.24 14.79 3.62
CA LYS A 14 -4.79 13.45 3.83
C LYS A 14 -3.78 12.34 3.54
N ILE A 15 -2.98 12.49 2.50
CA ILE A 15 -1.90 11.54 2.17
C ILE A 15 -0.89 11.47 3.32
N GLU A 16 -0.47 12.60 3.87
CA GLU A 16 0.46 12.62 5.01
C GLU A 16 -0.14 12.01 6.28
N GLU A 17 -1.42 12.25 6.55
CA GLU A 17 -2.14 11.60 7.68
C GLU A 17 -2.14 10.07 7.50
N VAL A 18 -2.52 9.58 6.33
CA VAL A 18 -2.56 8.15 6.00
C VAL A 18 -1.18 7.52 6.12
N ARG A 19 -0.16 8.21 5.61
CA ARG A 19 1.23 7.79 5.74
C ARG A 19 1.66 7.68 7.20
N SER A 20 1.39 8.70 7.99
CA SER A 20 1.75 8.74 9.42
C SER A 20 1.08 7.62 10.21
N ILE A 21 -0.17 7.26 9.88
CA ILE A 21 -0.87 6.13 10.51
C ILE A 21 -0.16 4.81 10.19
N ALA A 22 0.14 4.55 8.91
CA ALA A 22 0.81 3.33 8.49
C ALA A 22 2.23 3.20 9.08
N GLU A 23 3.01 4.29 9.05
CA GLU A 23 4.33 4.34 9.69
C GLU A 23 4.21 4.14 11.20
N GLY A 24 3.18 4.72 11.84
CA GLY A 24 2.91 4.56 13.26
C GLY A 24 2.65 3.11 13.67
N TYR A 25 1.85 2.37 12.91
CA TYR A 25 1.65 0.93 13.14
C TYR A 25 2.97 0.15 13.12
N PHE A 26 3.85 0.47 12.17
CA PHE A 26 5.16 -0.17 12.05
C PHE A 26 6.11 0.21 13.21
N ILE A 27 6.21 1.50 13.51
CA ILE A 27 7.09 2.03 14.56
C ILE A 27 6.71 1.50 15.94
N ARG A 28 5.40 1.37 16.22
CA ARG A 28 4.92 0.81 17.50
C ARG A 28 5.03 -0.72 17.58
N GLY A 29 5.45 -1.39 16.50
CA GLY A 29 5.59 -2.85 16.44
C GLY A 29 4.26 -3.60 16.42
N GLU A 30 3.15 -2.91 16.12
CA GLU A 30 1.81 -3.50 16.04
C GLU A 30 1.66 -4.33 14.77
N PHE A 31 2.29 -3.88 13.68
CA PHE A 31 2.25 -4.53 12.38
C PHE A 31 3.59 -4.40 11.66
N PHE A 32 3.90 -5.35 10.78
CA PHE A 32 4.95 -5.17 9.81
C PHE A 32 4.47 -4.37 8.58
N CYS A 33 5.42 -4.01 7.70
CA CYS A 33 5.20 -3.05 6.62
C CYS A 33 4.02 -3.38 5.67
N SER A 34 3.79 -4.65 5.32
CA SER A 34 2.64 -5.03 4.47
C SER A 34 1.30 -4.92 5.21
N GLU A 35 1.25 -5.40 6.45
CA GLU A 35 0.07 -5.38 7.31
C GLU A 35 -0.35 -3.95 7.64
N ALA A 36 0.61 -3.10 7.99
CA ALA A 36 0.38 -1.69 8.29
C ALA A 36 -0.28 -0.96 7.11
N VAL A 37 0.19 -1.19 5.88
CA VAL A 37 -0.39 -0.59 4.67
C VAL A 37 -1.81 -1.09 4.44
N VAL A 38 -2.03 -2.41 4.46
CA VAL A 38 -3.35 -3.00 4.22
C VAL A 38 -4.37 -2.54 5.27
N LYS A 39 -3.99 -2.54 6.55
CA LYS A 39 -4.85 -2.06 7.64
C LYS A 39 -5.23 -0.60 7.45
N THR A 40 -4.24 0.25 7.19
CA THR A 40 -4.45 1.70 7.07
C THR A 40 -5.35 2.05 5.89
N ILE A 41 -5.17 1.41 4.73
CA ILE A 41 -6.01 1.69 3.57
C ILE A 41 -7.42 1.13 3.73
N ASN A 42 -7.59 -0.06 4.32
CA ASN A 42 -8.92 -0.58 4.63
C ASN A 42 -9.70 0.40 5.53
N ASP A 43 -9.05 0.94 6.58
CA ASP A 43 -9.67 1.93 7.46
C ASP A 43 -9.98 3.24 6.74
N LEU A 44 -9.07 3.72 5.89
CA LEU A 44 -9.26 4.93 5.09
C LEU A 44 -10.48 4.83 4.16
N LEU A 45 -10.71 3.65 3.57
CA LEU A 45 -11.83 3.39 2.66
C LEU A 45 -13.15 3.15 3.40
N GLY A 46 -13.19 3.27 4.73
CA GLY A 46 -14.39 3.04 5.52
C GLY A 46 -14.66 1.56 5.82
N LYS A 47 -13.60 0.74 5.89
CA LYS A 47 -13.65 -0.70 6.18
C LYS A 47 -14.54 -1.50 5.20
N PRO A 48 -14.27 -1.48 3.89
CA PRO A 48 -14.96 -2.35 2.93
C PRO A 48 -14.75 -3.84 3.24
N PHE A 49 -13.66 -4.20 3.94
CA PHE A 49 -13.42 -5.55 4.46
C PHE A 49 -13.34 -5.54 5.99
N GLY A 50 -13.57 -6.71 6.60
CA GLY A 50 -13.32 -6.93 8.02
C GLY A 50 -11.86 -6.71 8.41
N ASP A 51 -11.60 -6.47 9.69
CA ASP A 51 -10.24 -6.24 10.21
C ASP A 51 -9.30 -7.46 10.00
N ASP A 52 -9.86 -8.64 9.73
CA ASP A 52 -9.12 -9.86 9.43
C ASP A 52 -8.47 -9.86 8.04
N VAL A 53 -8.83 -8.93 7.15
CA VAL A 53 -8.15 -8.74 5.85
C VAL A 53 -6.65 -8.52 6.03
N THR A 54 -6.23 -7.90 7.13
CA THR A 54 -4.82 -7.66 7.45
C THR A 54 -4.03 -8.96 7.62
N LYS A 55 -4.66 -10.06 8.05
CA LYS A 55 -3.99 -11.38 8.20
C LYS A 55 -3.45 -11.90 6.88
N LEU A 56 -4.10 -11.56 5.75
CA LEU A 56 -3.63 -11.95 4.43
C LEU A 56 -2.27 -11.31 4.09
N ALA A 57 -1.93 -10.20 4.74
CA ALA A 57 -0.70 -9.46 4.51
C ALA A 57 0.48 -9.97 5.35
N SER A 58 0.27 -10.85 6.35
CA SER A 58 1.32 -11.32 7.29
C SER A 58 2.41 -12.17 6.62
N GLY A 59 2.16 -12.67 5.41
CA GLY A 59 3.11 -13.42 4.58
C GLY A 59 4.01 -12.56 3.68
N PHE A 60 4.03 -11.24 3.83
CA PHE A 60 4.82 -10.27 3.04
C PHE A 60 5.90 -9.39 3.77
N PRO A 61 5.92 -9.20 5.10
CA PRO A 61 6.89 -8.40 5.91
C PRO A 61 8.43 -8.62 5.87
N ILE A 62 9.33 -7.85 5.22
CA ILE A 62 10.74 -8.28 4.93
C ILE A 62 10.80 -9.11 3.61
N GLY A 63 9.85 -8.85 2.72
CA GLY A 63 9.75 -9.42 1.37
C GLY A 63 9.76 -10.94 1.35
N ILE A 64 8.66 -11.50 1.82
CA ILE A 64 8.66 -12.61 2.79
C ILE A 64 8.55 -13.98 2.19
N GLY A 65 8.97 -15.05 2.85
CA GLY A 65 9.45 -15.29 4.22
C GLY A 65 10.91 -14.96 4.53
N LYS A 66 11.32 -13.69 4.59
CA LYS A 66 12.68 -13.18 4.79
C LYS A 66 13.60 -13.52 3.61
N SER A 67 12.99 -13.92 2.49
CA SER A 67 13.66 -14.17 1.21
C SER A 67 14.30 -12.90 0.65
N GLY A 68 13.84 -11.73 1.09
CA GLY A 68 14.36 -10.43 0.66
C GLY A 68 13.88 -10.02 -0.72
N CYS A 69 12.78 -10.61 -1.22
CA CYS A 69 12.19 -10.34 -2.53
C CYS A 69 11.33 -9.07 -2.49
N VAL A 70 10.17 -9.01 -3.16
CA VAL A 70 9.33 -7.81 -3.23
C VAL A 70 9.05 -7.19 -1.85
N CYS A 71 9.18 -5.87 -1.74
CA CYS A 71 8.93 -5.12 -0.51
C CYS A 71 7.52 -5.34 0.01
N GLY A 72 7.40 -5.64 1.32
CA GLY A 72 6.11 -5.89 1.95
C GLY A 72 5.15 -4.71 1.84
N ALA A 73 5.62 -3.47 2.00
CA ALA A 73 4.79 -2.27 1.82
C ALA A 73 4.28 -2.13 0.38
N VAL A 74 5.10 -2.51 -0.62
CA VAL A 74 4.68 -2.49 -2.04
C VAL A 74 3.61 -3.55 -2.28
N SER A 75 3.83 -4.79 -1.82
CA SER A 75 2.82 -5.85 -1.92
C SER A 75 1.52 -5.50 -1.19
N GLY A 76 1.61 -4.91 0.00
CA GLY A 76 0.45 -4.41 0.75
C GLY A 76 -0.29 -3.29 0.02
N GLY A 77 0.44 -2.38 -0.66
CA GLY A 77 -0.16 -1.35 -1.51
C GLY A 77 -0.90 -1.94 -2.72
N VAL A 78 -0.33 -2.95 -3.38
CA VAL A 78 -1.02 -3.67 -4.48
C VAL A 78 -2.27 -4.41 -3.98
N MET A 79 -2.20 -5.04 -2.80
CA MET A 79 -3.38 -5.64 -2.16
C MET A 79 -4.46 -4.58 -1.89
N ALA A 80 -4.06 -3.40 -1.40
CA ALA A 80 -4.97 -2.30 -1.12
C ALA A 80 -5.62 -1.73 -2.39
N LEU A 81 -4.92 -1.68 -3.53
CA LEU A 81 -5.54 -1.33 -4.82
C LEU A 81 -6.64 -2.33 -5.20
N GLY A 82 -6.45 -3.61 -4.88
CA GLY A 82 -7.48 -4.64 -5.04
C GLY A 82 -8.76 -4.38 -4.25
N MET A 83 -8.73 -3.58 -3.18
CA MET A 83 -9.94 -3.21 -2.44
C MET A 83 -10.89 -2.31 -3.25
N SER A 84 -10.35 -1.54 -4.20
CA SER A 84 -11.12 -0.60 -5.04
C SER A 84 -11.27 -1.07 -6.48
N TYR A 85 -10.23 -1.69 -7.04
CA TYR A 85 -10.14 -2.06 -8.47
C TYR A 85 -10.02 -3.57 -8.69
N GLY A 86 -10.13 -4.35 -7.61
CA GLY A 86 -10.18 -5.80 -7.70
C GLY A 86 -11.43 -6.29 -8.40
N ARG A 87 -11.48 -7.60 -8.65
CA ARG A 87 -12.59 -8.25 -9.34
C ARG A 87 -13.08 -9.46 -8.57
N CYS A 88 -14.35 -9.79 -8.72
CA CYS A 88 -14.97 -11.01 -8.24
C CYS A 88 -14.87 -12.13 -9.29
N HIS A 89 -15.20 -13.36 -8.86
CA HIS A 89 -15.27 -14.49 -9.78
C HIS A 89 -16.33 -14.24 -10.86
N GLY A 90 -15.93 -14.41 -12.14
CA GLY A 90 -16.79 -14.16 -13.30
C GLY A 90 -16.68 -12.75 -13.88
N GLU A 91 -16.05 -11.81 -13.19
CA GLU A 91 -15.82 -10.46 -13.72
C GLU A 91 -14.55 -10.41 -14.59
N ALA A 92 -14.59 -9.57 -15.62
CA ALA A 92 -13.40 -9.22 -16.38
C ALA A 92 -12.45 -8.39 -15.52
N MET A 93 -11.16 -8.39 -15.87
CA MET A 93 -10.19 -7.54 -15.16
C MET A 93 -10.36 -6.07 -15.56
N HIS A 94 -10.43 -5.19 -14.57
CA HIS A 94 -10.39 -3.74 -14.79
C HIS A 94 -8.99 -3.32 -15.26
N GLU A 95 -8.89 -2.68 -16.42
CA GLU A 95 -7.61 -2.23 -16.99
C GLU A 95 -6.88 -1.25 -16.05
N GLU A 96 -7.64 -0.42 -15.33
CA GLU A 96 -7.13 0.52 -14.32
C GLU A 96 -6.30 -0.18 -13.23
N MET A 97 -6.62 -1.42 -12.86
CA MET A 97 -5.85 -2.16 -11.85
C MET A 97 -4.39 -2.37 -12.29
N PHE A 98 -4.15 -2.61 -13.58
CA PHE A 98 -2.80 -2.76 -14.12
C PHE A 98 -2.06 -1.42 -14.13
N THR A 99 -2.72 -0.36 -14.59
CA THR A 99 -2.16 1.00 -14.61
C THR A 99 -1.77 1.44 -13.20
N HIS A 100 -2.68 1.35 -12.23
CA HIS A 100 -2.41 1.76 -10.84
C HIS A 100 -1.33 0.91 -10.17
N SER A 101 -1.31 -0.40 -10.42
CA SER A 101 -0.26 -1.27 -9.87
C SER A 101 1.11 -0.95 -10.47
N ALA A 102 1.16 -0.67 -11.78
CA ALA A 102 2.38 -0.27 -12.47
C ALA A 102 2.87 1.10 -11.98
N ASP A 103 1.98 2.06 -11.78
CA ASP A 103 2.31 3.39 -11.26
C ASP A 103 2.88 3.31 -9.84
N LEU A 104 2.25 2.53 -8.95
CA LEU A 104 2.78 2.28 -7.60
C LEU A 104 4.18 1.66 -7.67
N HIS A 105 4.34 0.60 -8.46
CA HIS A 105 5.63 -0.07 -8.64
C HIS A 105 6.71 0.90 -9.15
N ASN A 106 6.40 1.67 -10.20
CA ASN A 106 7.34 2.58 -10.84
C ASN A 106 7.66 3.79 -9.97
N HIS A 107 6.71 4.29 -9.21
CA HIS A 107 6.93 5.36 -8.24
C HIS A 107 7.97 4.93 -7.19
N ILE A 108 7.77 3.76 -6.56
CA ILE A 108 8.70 3.24 -5.56
C ILE A 108 10.05 2.91 -6.18
N LYS A 109 10.08 2.31 -7.38
CA LYS A 109 11.32 2.08 -8.12
C LYS A 109 12.03 3.39 -8.47
N GLY A 110 11.31 4.47 -8.78
CA GLY A 110 11.88 5.78 -9.06
C GLY A 110 12.65 6.35 -7.85
N MET A 111 12.04 6.23 -6.67
CA MET A 111 12.58 6.67 -5.39
C MET A 111 13.75 5.82 -4.91
N TYR A 112 13.57 4.49 -4.85
CA TYR A 112 14.49 3.57 -4.20
C TYR A 112 15.32 2.71 -5.17
N LYS A 113 15.18 2.93 -6.48
CA LYS A 113 15.82 2.18 -7.59
C LYS A 113 15.47 0.70 -7.69
N SER A 114 14.70 0.16 -6.75
CA SER A 114 14.26 -1.21 -6.70
C SER A 114 12.96 -1.33 -5.92
N THR A 115 12.23 -2.43 -6.14
CA THR A 115 11.12 -2.88 -5.30
C THR A 115 11.49 -4.12 -4.49
N CYS A 116 12.72 -4.62 -4.65
CA CYS A 116 13.26 -5.75 -3.90
C CYS A 116 13.66 -5.27 -2.50
N CYS A 117 13.01 -5.81 -1.47
CA CYS A 117 13.22 -5.50 -0.06
C CYS A 117 14.69 -5.59 0.32
N ARG A 118 15.42 -6.65 -0.09
CA ARG A 118 16.86 -6.78 0.16
C ARG A 118 17.67 -5.60 -0.38
N VAL A 119 17.27 -5.04 -1.52
CA VAL A 119 17.97 -3.90 -2.12
C VAL A 119 17.58 -2.60 -1.42
N MET A 120 16.30 -2.45 -1.08
CA MET A 120 15.78 -1.22 -0.46
C MET A 120 16.24 -1.00 0.97
N VAL A 121 16.50 -2.08 1.72
CA VAL A 121 16.91 -2.03 3.14
C VAL A 121 18.41 -2.21 3.33
N LYS A 122 19.19 -2.22 2.25
CA LYS A 122 20.64 -2.37 2.30
C LYS A 122 21.29 -1.00 2.45
N ASP A 123 22.13 -0.86 3.47
CA ASP A 123 23.08 0.25 3.62
C ASP A 123 24.21 0.17 2.58
#